data_AF-Q9WVX9-F1
#
_entry.id   AF-Q9WVX9-F1
#
_cell.length_a   1.000
_cell.length_b   1.000
_cell.length_c   1.000
_cell.angle_alpha   90.00
_cell.angle_beta   90.00
_cell.angle_gamma   90.00
#
_symmetry.space_group_name_H-M   'P 1'
#
loop_
_entity.id
_entity.type
_entity.pdbx_description
1 polymer ?
#
loop_
_entity_poly.entity_id
_entity_poly.type
_entity_poly.pdbx_seq_one_letter_code
_entity_poly.pdbx_strand_id
1 'polypeptide(L)' 'STSTIKLDICVIASAQCSLDDAVERGQFRRDLYFRLNVLTLKLPPLRNQSDRIVPLFTRFTAAAARELGVPVPDVCPLLH' A
#
# COMPACT_ATOMS: atom_id res chain seq x y z
N SER A 1 31.82 -15.86 15.52
CA SER A 1 32.39 -14.61 14.97
C SER A 1 31.26 -13.73 14.50
N THR A 2 31.17 -12.50 15.00
CA THR A 2 30.15 -11.53 14.57
C THR A 2 30.90 -10.37 13.92
N SER A 3 30.78 -10.22 12.60
CA SER A 3 31.36 -9.09 11.85
C SER A 3 30.25 -8.12 11.44
N THR A 4 30.49 -6.83 11.67
CA THR A 4 29.53 -5.77 11.33
C THR A 4 29.71 -5.33 9.88
N ILE A 5 28.63 -5.23 9.13
CA ILE A 5 28.61 -4.72 7.75
C ILE A 5 27.93 -3.35 7.76
N LYS A 6 28.55 -2.36 7.11
CA LYS A 6 27.96 -1.03 6.94
C LYS A 6 26.86 -1.08 5.90
N LEU A 7 25.70 -0.50 6.22
CA LEU A 7 24.53 -0.42 5.34
C LEU A 7 24.17 1.04 5.06
N ASP A 8 23.86 1.33 3.80
CA ASP A 8 23.23 2.57 3.35
C ASP A 8 21.92 2.19 2.65
N ILE A 9 20.80 2.35 3.36
CA ILE A 9 19.50 1.83 2.96
C ILE A 9 18.37 2.81 3.26
N CYS A 10 17.32 2.76 2.46
CA CYS A 10 16.03 3.36 2.76
C CYS A 10 15.08 2.28 3.27
N VAL A 11 14.41 2.53 4.40
CA VAL A 11 13.45 1.59 5.00
C VAL A 11 12.04 2.12 4.77
N ILE A 12 11.20 1.32 4.10
CA ILE A 12 9.77 1.57 3.92
C ILE A 12 9.01 0.46 4.62
N ALA A 13 8.10 0.81 5.52
CA ALA A 13 7.27 -0.13 6.26
C ALA A 13 5.79 0.15 6.00
N SER A 14 4.96 -0.89 6.08
CA SER A 14 3.51 -0.80 5.99
C SER A 14 2.89 -1.65 7.09
N ALA A 15 1.80 -1.16 7.68
CA ALA A 15 1.05 -1.86 8.70
C ALA A 15 -0.45 -1.72 8.42
N GLN A 16 -1.19 -2.83 8.54
CA GLN A 16 -2.65 -2.82 8.42
C GLN A 16 -3.32 -2.30 9.69
N CYS A 17 -2.71 -2.52 10.86
CA CYS A 17 -3.18 -2.04 12.15
C CYS A 17 -2.44 -0.75 12.55
N SER A 18 -3.05 -0.01 13.48
CA SER A 18 -2.40 1.15 14.11
C SER A 18 -1.18 0.68 14.89
N LEU A 19 0.02 1.09 14.44
CA LEU A 19 1.26 0.81 15.18
C LEU A 19 1.30 1.56 16.52
N ASP A 20 0.60 2.69 16.61
CA ASP A 20 0.46 3.47 17.85
C ASP A 20 -0.25 2.62 18.92
N ASP A 21 -1.44 2.09 18.60
CA ASP A 21 -2.20 1.19 19.47
C ASP A 21 -1.41 -0.09 19.82
N ALA A 22 -0.62 -0.60 18.87
CA ALA A 22 0.22 -1.78 19.10
C ALA A 22 1.36 -1.49 20.08
N VAL A 23 1.92 -0.28 20.06
CA VAL A 23 2.90 0.19 21.07
C VAL A 23 2.23 0.31 22.44
N GLU A 24 1.04 0.90 22.52
CA GLU A 24 0.30 1.04 23.78
C GLU A 24 -0.03 -0.32 24.41
N ARG A 25 -0.35 -1.32 23.60
CA ARG A 25 -0.62 -2.70 24.04
C ARG A 25 0.64 -3.51 24.35
N GLY A 26 1.84 -2.94 24.21
CA GLY A 26 3.12 -3.63 24.42
C GLY A 26 3.43 -4.70 23.35
N GLN A 27 2.72 -4.69 22.23
CA GLN A 27 2.90 -5.63 21.11
C GLN A 27 3.93 -5.13 20.08
N PHE A 28 4.27 -3.85 20.13
CA PHE A 28 5.25 -3.25 19.24
C PHE A 28 6.30 -2.42 19.99
N ARG A 29 7.53 -2.48 19.49
CA ARG A 29 8.68 -1.79 20.06
C ARG A 29 8.58 -0.28 19.85
N ARG A 30 8.48 0.44 20.97
CA ARG A 30 8.33 1.91 20.98
C ARG A 30 9.50 2.63 20.29
N ASP A 31 10.72 2.16 20.49
CA ASP A 31 11.92 2.75 19.90
C ASP A 31 11.97 2.59 18.36
N LEU A 32 11.52 1.44 17.86
CA LEU A 32 11.38 1.21 16.42
C LEU A 32 10.25 2.04 15.82
N TYR A 33 9.11 2.15 16.51
CA TYR A 33 7.98 2.97 16.07
C TYR A 33 8.41 4.42 15.83
N PHE A 34 9.11 5.05 16.78
CA PHE A 34 9.56 6.43 16.63
C PHE A 34 10.55 6.63 15.47
N ARG A 35 11.34 5.60 15.10
CA ARG A 35 12.25 5.66 13.94
C ARG A 35 11.53 5.52 12.61
N LEU A 36 10.44 4.75 12.57
CA LEU A 36 9.65 4.54 11.36
C LEU A 36 8.64 5.68 11.15
N ASN A 37 8.07 6.23 12.23
CA ASN A 37 7.00 7.21 12.21
C ASN A 37 7.48 8.65 11.92
N VAL A 38 8.62 8.82 11.24
CA VAL A 38 9.11 10.14 10.79
C VAL A 38 8.21 10.71 9.70
N LEU A 39 7.76 9.85 8.78
CA LEU A 39 6.78 10.19 7.75
C LEU A 39 5.81 9.02 7.58
N THR A 40 4.55 9.26 7.91
CA THR A 40 3.49 8.26 7.79
C THR A 40 2.49 8.68 6.73
N LEU A 41 2.43 7.89 5.65
CA LEU A 41 1.44 8.07 4.59
C LEU A 41 0.18 7.26 4.92
N LYS A 42 -0.89 7.95 5.29
CA LYS A 42 -2.19 7.31 5.50
C LYS A 42 -2.87 7.07 4.15
N LEU A 43 -3.05 5.81 3.78
CA LEU A 43 -3.81 5.44 2.60
C LEU A 43 -5.30 5.32 2.97
N PRO A 44 -6.19 6.19 2.49
CA PRO A 44 -7.61 6.05 2.76
C PRO A 44 -8.14 4.80 2.04
N PRO A 45 -9.15 4.11 2.59
CA PRO A 45 -9.77 2.99 1.91
C PRO A 45 -10.43 3.45 0.61
N LEU A 46 -10.52 2.57 -0.38
CA LEU A 46 -11.07 2.91 -1.69
C LEU A 46 -12.53 3.40 -1.62
N ARG A 47 -13.32 2.91 -0.66
CA ARG A 47 -14.69 3.37 -0.40
C ARG A 47 -14.79 4.86 -0.04
N ASN A 48 -13.70 5.47 0.44
CA ASN A 48 -13.62 6.90 0.73
C ASN A 48 -13.11 7.73 -0.48
N GLN A 49 -12.78 7.06 -1.59
CA GLN A 49 -12.23 7.65 -2.82
C GLN A 49 -12.95 7.00 -4.03
N SER A 50 -14.28 7.15 -4.10
CA SER A 50 -15.12 6.56 -5.15
C SER A 50 -14.64 6.90 -6.55
N ASP A 51 -14.14 8.12 -6.75
CA ASP A 51 -13.70 8.63 -8.05
C ASP A 51 -12.47 7.88 -8.60
N ARG A 52 -11.79 7.10 -7.74
CA ARG A 52 -10.68 6.24 -8.14
C ARG A 52 -11.11 4.86 -8.63
N ILE A 53 -12.35 4.46 -8.39
CA ILE A 53 -12.85 3.12 -8.75
C ILE A 53 -12.80 2.94 -10.27
N VAL A 54 -13.37 3.86 -11.03
CA VAL A 54 -13.45 3.79 -12.49
C VAL A 54 -12.04 3.79 -13.14
N PRO A 55 -11.13 4.74 -12.83
CA PRO A 55 -9.78 4.71 -13.39
C PRO A 55 -8.99 3.45 -13.03
N LEU A 56 -9.13 2.94 -11.79
CA LEU A 56 -8.46 1.70 -11.38
C LEU A 56 -9.03 0.49 -12.11
N PHE A 57 -10.36 0.41 -12.24
CA PHE A 57 -11.03 -0.65 -12.98
C PHE A 57 -10.54 -0.71 -14.41
N THR A 58 -10.61 0.39 -15.16
CA THR A 58 -10.17 0.47 -16.56
C THR A 58 -8.70 0.08 -16.71
N ARG A 59 -7.83 0.51 -15.79
CA ARG A 59 -6.41 0.15 -15.82
C ARG A 59 -6.19 -1.34 -15.60
N PHE A 60 -6.89 -1.93 -14.61
CA PHE A 60 -6.69 -3.33 -14.25
C PHE A 60 -7.32 -4.29 -15.27
N THR A 61 -8.47 -3.96 -15.85
CA THR A 61 -9.07 -4.77 -16.92
C THR A 61 -8.19 -4.78 -18.16
N ALA A 62 -7.64 -3.63 -18.56
CA ALA A 62 -6.71 -3.55 -19.67
C ALA A 62 -5.40 -4.33 -19.42
N ALA A 63 -4.88 -4.30 -18.19
CA ALA A 63 -3.71 -5.07 -17.81
C ALA A 63 -3.98 -6.59 -17.86
N ALA A 64 -5.11 -7.04 -17.29
CA ALA A 64 -5.51 -8.45 -17.28
C ALA A 64 -5.78 -8.99 -18.69
N ALA A 65 -6.46 -8.22 -19.55
CA ALA A 65 -6.71 -8.62 -20.93
C ALA A 65 -5.41 -8.84 -21.70
N ARG A 66 -4.42 -7.96 -21.49
CA ARG A 66 -3.09 -8.09 -22.08
C ARG A 66 -2.34 -9.33 -21.59
N GLU A 67 -2.41 -9.61 -20.30
CA GLU A 67 -1.78 -10.80 -19.70
C GLU A 67 -2.39 -12.11 -20.24
N LEU A 68 -3.70 -12.11 -20.45
CA LEU A 68 -4.45 -13.26 -20.97
C LEU A 68 -4.45 -13.36 -22.50
N GLY A 69 -3.94 -12.36 -23.22
CA GLY A 69 -3.95 -12.33 -24.69
C GLY A 69 -5.35 -12.17 -25.30
N VAL A 70 -6.30 -11.61 -24.54
CA VAL A 70 -7.69 -11.36 -24.99
C VAL A 70 -7.90 -9.87 -25.29
N PRO A 71 -8.88 -9.51 -26.13
CA PRO A 71 -9.24 -8.11 -26.32
C PRO A 71 -9.68 -7.46 -25.01
N VAL A 72 -9.36 -6.17 -24.84
CA VAL A 72 -9.83 -5.39 -23.68
C VAL A 72 -11.35 -5.28 -23.78
N PRO A 73 -12.11 -5.66 -22.74
CA PRO A 73 -13.57 -5.57 -22.77
C PRO A 73 -14.02 -4.11 -22.78
N ASP A 74 -15.08 -3.83 -23.53
CA ASP A 74 -15.74 -2.53 -23.49
C ASP A 74 -16.31 -2.28 -22.09
N VAL A 75 -15.91 -1.16 -21.50
CA VAL A 75 -16.43 -0.71 -20.22
C VAL A 75 -17.74 0.03 -20.48
N CYS A 76 -18.79 -0.30 -19.71
CA CYS A 76 -20.10 0.31 -19.89
C CYS A 76 -20.01 1.85 -19.82
N PRO A 77 -20.57 2.62 -20.79
CA PRO A 77 -20.43 4.07 -20.83
C PRO A 77 -21.03 4.81 -19.63
N LEU A 78 -21.96 4.16 -18.91
CA LEU A 78 -22.56 4.67 -17.68
C LEU A 78 -21.64 4.57 -16.46
N LEU A 79 -20.46 3.95 -16.63
CA LEU A 79 -19.45 3.76 -15.59
C LEU A 79 -18.43 4.91 -15.58
N HIS A 80 -18.74 6.06 -16.19
CA HIS A 80 -17.92 7.28 -16.17
C HIS A 80 -18.25 8.19 -14.99
#